data_AF-D3SNT6-F1
#
_entry.id   AF-D3SNT6-F1
#
_cell.length_a   1.000
_cell.length_b   1.000
_cell.length_c   1.000
_cell.angle_alpha   90.00
_cell.angle_beta   90.00
_cell.angle_gamma   90.00
#
_symmetry.space_group_name_H-M   'P 1'
#
loop_
_entity.id
_entity.type
_entity.pdbx_description
1 polymer ?
#
loop_
_entity_poly.entity_id
_entity_poly.type
_entity_poly.pdbx_seq_one_letter_code
_entity_poly.pdbx_strand_id
1 'polypeptide(L)'
;MQVIKGVNFPSYVFASLVAGYVMMGVDIMLEGFLGLFGSYRQYVEIVSYTGLFRGYEDLAMVIGHTFNSMIFAIFFVTPQVYHRLPSPWGAVKGLFFGICWHALALAFLVITSLLGARMSELMLPHHLHQHLTLLLLHVVWGVTLGALYNLKDDNDSYTRESKT
;
A
#
# COMPACT_ATOMS: atom_id res chain seq x y z
N MET A 1 10.31 21.50 3.07
CA MET A 1 9.94 21.20 1.66
C MET A 1 11.01 20.38 0.89
N GLN A 2 11.85 19.59 1.58
CA GLN A 2 12.86 18.74 0.93
C GLN A 2 12.36 17.33 0.59
N VAL A 3 11.33 16.83 1.29
CA VAL A 3 10.79 15.45 1.13
C VAL A 3 10.14 15.21 -0.24
N ILE A 4 9.67 16.27 -0.90
CA ILE A 4 8.96 16.19 -2.19
C ILE A 4 9.91 16.44 -3.39
N LYS A 5 11.11 16.98 -3.14
CA LYS A 5 12.09 17.21 -4.21
C LYS A 5 12.57 15.85 -4.73
N GLY A 6 12.39 15.60 -6.03
CA GLY A 6 12.74 14.33 -6.68
C GLY A 6 11.58 13.33 -6.82
N VAL A 7 10.40 13.62 -6.28
CA VAL A 7 9.21 12.78 -6.49
C VAL A 7 8.58 13.09 -7.85
N ASN A 8 8.38 12.06 -8.67
CA ASN A 8 7.58 12.17 -9.88
C ASN A 8 6.09 12.14 -9.53
N PHE A 9 5.49 13.29 -9.27
CA PHE A 9 4.12 13.36 -8.77
C PHE A 9 3.08 12.67 -9.69
N PRO A 10 3.07 12.87 -11.02
CA PRO A 10 2.18 12.14 -11.92
C PRO A 10 2.35 10.62 -11.85
N SER A 11 3.60 10.13 -11.84
CA SER A 11 3.87 8.69 -11.74
C SER A 11 3.48 8.14 -10.37
N TYR A 12 3.71 8.88 -9.29
CA TYR A 12 3.27 8.54 -7.94
C TYR A 12 1.75 8.36 -7.88
N VAL A 13 0.97 9.35 -8.36
CA VAL A 13 -0.49 9.29 -8.33
C VAL A 13 -0.98 8.10 -9.16
N PHE A 14 -0.46 7.93 -10.38
CA PHE A 14 -0.85 6.80 -11.23
C PHE A 14 -0.51 5.44 -10.59
N ALA A 15 0.74 5.25 -10.17
CA ALA A 15 1.20 3.98 -9.62
C ALA A 15 0.48 3.62 -8.32
N SER A 16 0.22 4.59 -7.44
CA SER A 16 -0.50 4.36 -6.18
C SER A 16 -1.97 4.05 -6.38
N LEU A 17 -2.65 4.70 -7.33
CA LEU A 17 -4.04 4.37 -7.67
C LEU A 17 -4.15 2.95 -8.24
N VAL A 18 -3.30 2.60 -9.22
CA VAL A 18 -3.31 1.26 -9.83
C VAL A 18 -2.95 0.19 -8.79
N ALA A 19 -1.94 0.43 -7.96
CA ALA A 19 -1.57 -0.51 -6.89
C ALA A 19 -2.70 -0.71 -5.89
N GLY A 20 -3.45 0.35 -5.55
CA GLY A 20 -4.63 0.26 -4.68
C GLY A 20 -5.74 -0.58 -5.29
N TYR A 21 -6.04 -0.36 -6.58
CA TYR A 21 -7.03 -1.16 -7.32
C TYR A 21 -6.63 -2.62 -7.46
N VAL A 22 -5.36 -2.92 -7.76
CA VAL A 22 -4.86 -4.29 -7.88
C VAL A 22 -4.91 -5.00 -6.53
N MET A 23 -4.48 -4.33 -5.46
CA MET A 23 -4.59 -4.86 -4.09
C MET A 23 -6.03 -5.21 -3.71
N MET A 24 -6.97 -4.29 -3.99
CA MET A 24 -8.39 -4.53 -3.75
C MET A 24 -8.94 -5.69 -4.60
N GLY A 25 -8.59 -5.76 -5.88
CA GLY A 25 -8.98 -6.87 -6.75
C GLY A 25 -8.46 -8.21 -6.24
N VAL A 26 -7.21 -8.25 -5.76
CA VAL A 26 -6.64 -9.45 -5.15
C VAL A 26 -7.35 -9.79 -3.83
N ASP A 27 -7.65 -8.82 -2.97
CA ASP A 27 -8.39 -9.06 -1.72
C ASP A 27 -9.77 -9.70 -2.00
N ILE A 28 -10.51 -9.14 -2.96
CA ILE A 28 -11.82 -9.68 -3.39
C ILE A 28 -11.67 -11.08 -4.01
N MET A 29 -10.63 -11.34 -4.81
CA MET A 29 -10.40 -12.67 -5.40
C MET A 29 -10.01 -13.71 -4.35
N LEU A 30 -9.16 -13.34 -3.38
CA LEU A 30 -8.80 -14.23 -2.28
C LEU A 30 -10.04 -14.59 -1.46
N GLU A 31 -10.89 -13.60 -1.14
CA GLU A 31 -12.12 -13.81 -0.37
C GLU A 31 -13.18 -14.60 -1.15
N GLY A 32 -13.47 -14.19 -2.38
CA GLY A 32 -14.60 -14.68 -3.17
C GLY A 32 -14.31 -15.94 -3.98
N PHE A 33 -13.09 -16.12 -4.50
CA PHE A 33 -12.74 -17.23 -5.39
C PHE A 33 -11.98 -18.36 -4.68
N LEU A 34 -11.09 -18.04 -3.74
CA LEU A 34 -10.31 -19.05 -3.02
C LEU A 34 -10.88 -19.42 -1.65
N GLY A 35 -11.89 -18.69 -1.16
CA GLY A 35 -12.42 -18.85 0.20
C GLY A 35 -11.36 -18.55 1.28
N LEU A 36 -10.30 -17.85 0.90
CA LEU A 36 -9.20 -17.46 1.76
C LEU A 36 -9.49 -16.05 2.26
N PHE A 37 -9.84 -15.94 3.54
CA PHE A 37 -9.91 -14.73 4.37
C PHE A 37 -9.52 -13.44 3.66
N GLY A 38 -10.50 -12.79 3.03
CA GLY A 38 -10.34 -11.40 2.64
C GLY A 38 -10.54 -10.51 3.84
N SER A 39 -9.81 -9.40 3.83
CA SER A 39 -9.97 -8.35 4.83
C SER A 39 -11.26 -7.56 4.62
N TYR A 40 -11.94 -7.76 3.49
CA TYR A 40 -13.11 -7.00 3.07
C TYR A 40 -14.29 -7.18 4.02
N ARG A 41 -14.68 -8.40 4.40
CA ARG A 41 -15.75 -8.58 5.41
C ARG A 41 -15.42 -7.98 6.77
N GLN A 42 -14.17 -8.11 7.24
CA GLN A 42 -13.72 -7.49 8.49
C GLN A 42 -13.76 -5.96 8.40
N TYR A 43 -13.33 -5.39 7.27
CA TYR A 43 -13.41 -3.95 7.03
C TYR A 43 -14.85 -3.45 6.99
N VAL A 44 -15.75 -4.17 6.32
CA VAL A 44 -17.18 -3.85 6.29
C VAL A 44 -17.77 -3.92 7.70
N GLU A 45 -17.44 -4.93 8.50
CA GLU A 45 -17.86 -5.00 9.90
C GLU A 45 -17.34 -3.83 10.73
N ILE A 46 -16.06 -3.47 10.62
CA ILE A 46 -15.46 -2.33 11.33
C ILE A 46 -16.11 -1.01 10.91
N VAL A 47 -16.33 -0.80 9.61
CA VAL A 47 -16.99 0.40 9.08
C VAL A 47 -18.44 0.46 9.57
N SER A 48 -19.16 -0.66 9.53
CA SER A 48 -20.53 -0.76 10.02
C SER A 48 -20.64 -0.49 11.53
N TYR A 49 -19.63 -0.89 12.31
CA TYR A 49 -19.53 -0.64 13.75
C TYR A 49 -19.40 0.87 14.05
N THR A 50 -18.75 1.64 13.19
CA THR A 50 -18.63 3.10 13.35
C THR A 50 -19.89 3.87 12.95
N GLY A 51 -20.82 3.25 12.22
CA GLY A 51 -22.09 3.86 11.78
C GLY A 51 -21.96 4.98 10.75
N LEU A 52 -20.74 5.38 10.37
CA LEU A 52 -20.45 6.54 9.51
C LEU A 52 -20.83 6.35 8.03
N PHE A 53 -20.97 5.11 7.56
CA PHE A 53 -21.19 4.79 6.12
C PHE A 53 -22.23 3.69 5.90
N ARG A 54 -23.26 3.62 6.74
CA ARG A 54 -24.32 2.60 6.64
C ARG A 54 -25.00 2.62 5.26
N GLY A 55 -24.97 1.49 4.54
CA GLY A 55 -25.51 1.34 3.18
C GLY A 55 -24.56 1.76 2.05
N TYR A 56 -23.35 2.24 2.37
CA TYR A 56 -22.30 2.63 1.43
C TYR A 56 -20.95 1.99 1.80
N GLU A 57 -20.96 0.87 2.52
CA GLU A 57 -19.78 0.21 3.06
C GLU A 57 -18.79 -0.19 1.95
N ASP A 58 -19.31 -0.65 0.81
CA ASP A 58 -18.50 -1.00 -0.36
C ASP A 58 -17.75 0.20 -0.93
N LEU A 59 -18.46 1.33 -1.09
CA LEU A 59 -17.84 2.55 -1.60
C LEU A 59 -16.81 3.09 -0.61
N ALA A 60 -17.13 3.07 0.69
CA ALA A 60 -16.20 3.46 1.75
C ALA A 60 -14.94 2.58 1.75
N MET A 61 -15.09 1.29 1.47
CA MET A 61 -13.97 0.34 1.35
C MET A 61 -13.09 0.63 0.13
N VAL A 62 -13.68 0.86 -1.05
CA VAL A 62 -12.94 1.22 -2.28
C VAL A 62 -12.16 2.51 -2.07
N ILE A 63 -12.82 3.53 -1.52
CA ILE A 63 -12.21 4.83 -1.22
C ILE A 63 -11.09 4.64 -0.19
N GLY A 64 -11.35 3.92 0.90
CA GLY A 64 -10.37 3.65 1.95
C GLY A 64 -9.11 2.96 1.43
N HIS A 65 -9.25 1.92 0.61
CA HIS A 65 -8.12 1.22 -0.01
C HIS A 65 -7.33 2.12 -0.95
N THR A 66 -8.03 2.95 -1.73
CA THR A 66 -7.40 3.88 -2.66
C THR A 66 -6.61 4.96 -1.91
N PHE A 67 -7.21 5.59 -0.90
CA PHE A 67 -6.55 6.61 -0.08
C PHE A 67 -5.38 6.03 0.73
N ASN A 68 -5.55 4.85 1.35
CA ASN A 68 -4.48 4.18 2.07
C ASN A 68 -3.30 3.87 1.14
N SER A 69 -3.57 3.35 -0.06
CA SER A 69 -2.52 3.10 -1.07
C SER A 69 -1.75 4.37 -1.41
N MET A 70 -2.44 5.49 -1.64
CA MET A 70 -1.80 6.78 -1.92
C MET A 70 -0.95 7.28 -0.74
N ILE A 71 -1.53 7.32 0.47
CA ILE A 71 -0.87 7.83 1.67
C ILE A 71 0.39 7.00 1.97
N PHE A 72 0.29 5.67 1.92
CA PHE A 72 1.42 4.80 2.25
C PHE A 72 2.46 4.73 1.12
N ALA A 73 2.06 4.94 -0.14
CA ALA A 73 3.01 5.04 -1.25
C ALA A 73 3.95 6.25 -1.11
N ILE A 74 3.58 7.29 -0.36
CA ILE A 74 4.47 8.44 -0.08
C ILE A 74 5.82 7.99 0.49
N PHE A 75 5.82 7.01 1.40
CA PHE A 75 7.04 6.48 2.01
C PHE A 75 7.92 5.78 0.97
N PHE A 76 7.33 5.07 0.02
CA PHE A 76 8.06 4.39 -1.05
C PHE A 76 8.67 5.39 -2.04
N VAL A 77 7.88 6.35 -2.52
CA VAL A 77 8.29 7.29 -3.59
C VAL A 77 9.26 8.36 -3.10
N THR A 78 9.38 8.53 -1.78
CA THR A 78 10.36 9.40 -1.13
C THR A 78 11.78 8.97 -1.58
N PRO A 79 12.57 9.84 -2.24
CA PRO A 79 13.85 9.44 -2.83
C PRO A 79 14.80 8.78 -1.83
N GLN A 80 14.84 9.28 -0.60
CA GLN A 80 15.68 8.74 0.48
C GLN A 80 15.36 7.27 0.79
N VAL A 81 14.13 6.82 0.59
CA VAL A 81 13.72 5.42 0.76
C VAL A 81 13.96 4.69 -0.55
N TYR A 82 13.45 5.21 -1.67
CA TYR A 82 13.53 4.56 -2.97
C TYR A 82 14.96 4.18 -3.39
N HIS A 83 15.93 5.08 -3.19
CA HIS A 83 17.34 4.83 -3.54
C HIS A 83 18.03 3.83 -2.60
N ARG A 84 17.54 3.67 -1.36
CA ARG A 84 18.10 2.70 -0.39
C ARG A 84 17.55 1.30 -0.57
N LEU A 85 16.42 1.14 -1.28
CA LEU A 85 15.88 -0.18 -1.56
C LEU A 85 16.81 -0.97 -2.48
N PRO A 86 16.98 -2.27 -2.21
CA PRO A 86 17.88 -3.12 -2.99
C PRO A 86 17.36 -3.23 -4.43
N SER A 87 18.29 -3.41 -5.37
CA SER A 87 18.05 -3.53 -6.82
C SER A 87 17.77 -2.21 -7.54
N PRO A 88 18.22 -2.06 -8.81
CA PRO A 88 17.77 -0.98 -9.69
C PRO A 88 16.36 -1.21 -10.25
N TRP A 89 15.85 -2.44 -10.19
CA TRP A 89 14.55 -2.81 -10.76
C TRP A 89 13.40 -2.40 -9.85
N GLY A 90 12.49 -1.55 -10.33
CA GLY A 90 11.38 -1.00 -9.56
C GLY A 90 10.48 -2.06 -8.90
N ALA A 91 10.11 -3.13 -9.62
CA ALA A 91 9.31 -4.23 -9.08
C ALA A 91 9.98 -4.93 -7.89
N VAL A 92 11.32 -5.10 -7.95
CA VAL A 92 12.09 -5.71 -6.86
C VAL A 92 12.15 -4.76 -5.66
N LYS A 93 12.37 -3.46 -5.88
CA LYS A 93 12.26 -2.44 -4.81
C LYS A 93 10.89 -2.51 -4.14
N GLY A 94 9.84 -2.62 -4.96
CA GLY A 94 8.46 -2.78 -4.54
C GLY A 94 8.22 -4.01 -3.67
N LEU A 95 8.75 -5.17 -4.06
CA LEU A 95 8.71 -6.41 -3.28
C LEU A 95 9.32 -6.23 -1.88
N PHE A 96 10.57 -5.74 -1.83
CA PHE A 96 11.27 -5.52 -0.57
C PHE A 96 10.54 -4.51 0.32
N PHE A 97 10.05 -3.43 -0.29
CA PHE A 97 9.26 -2.43 0.43
C PHE A 97 7.97 -3.02 0.98
N GLY A 98 7.21 -3.79 0.19
CA GLY A 98 5.97 -4.44 0.64
C GLY A 98 6.18 -5.37 1.83
N ILE A 99 7.24 -6.19 1.82
CA ILE A 99 7.59 -7.07 2.94
C ILE A 99 7.95 -6.25 4.19
N CYS A 100 8.83 -5.26 4.07
CA CYS A 100 9.21 -4.40 5.18
C CYS A 100 8.01 -3.62 5.74
N TRP A 101 7.15 -3.12 4.86
CA TRP A 101 5.95 -2.39 5.21
C TRP A 101 4.97 -3.27 5.97
N HIS A 102 4.75 -4.51 5.53
CA HIS A 102 3.92 -5.47 6.25
C HIS A 102 4.43 -5.70 7.68
N ALA A 103 5.74 -5.89 7.86
CA ALA A 103 6.35 -6.05 9.18
C ALA A 103 6.15 -4.80 10.06
N LEU A 104 6.30 -3.60 9.50
CA LEU A 104 6.07 -2.33 10.20
C LEU A 104 4.60 -2.15 10.59
N ALA A 105 3.68 -2.48 9.69
CA ALA A 105 2.23 -2.41 9.94
C ALA A 105 1.82 -3.36 11.08
N LEU A 106 2.33 -4.60 11.07
CA LEU A 106 2.11 -5.55 12.16
C LEU A 106 2.67 -5.04 13.50
N ALA A 107 3.91 -4.52 13.50
CA ALA A 107 4.51 -3.96 14.71
C ALA A 107 3.68 -2.78 15.26
N PHE A 108 3.20 -1.91 14.38
CA PHE A 108 2.32 -0.80 14.75
C PHE A 108 1.00 -1.30 15.37
N LEU A 109 0.35 -2.30 14.76
CA LEU A 109 -0.89 -2.88 15.28
C LEU A 109 -0.69 -3.50 16.66
N VAL A 110 0.40 -4.25 16.86
CA VAL A 110 0.73 -4.84 18.17
C VAL A 110 0.94 -3.77 19.22
N ILE A 111 1.77 -2.76 18.95
CA ILE A 111 2.07 -1.70 19.92
C ILE A 111 0.79 -0.92 20.28
N THR A 112 0.00 -0.52 19.29
CA THR A 112 -1.21 0.27 19.52
C THR A 112 -2.32 -0.54 20.19
N SER A 113 -2.43 -1.84 19.90
CA SER A 113 -3.31 -2.76 20.62
C SER A 113 -2.92 -2.86 22.10
N LEU A 114 -1.63 -2.99 22.43
CA LEU A 114 -1.16 -2.99 23.82
C LEU A 114 -1.44 -1.67 24.56
N LEU A 115 -1.57 -0.56 23.84
CA LEU A 115 -1.96 0.74 24.38
C LEU A 115 -3.49 0.93 24.48
N GLY A 116 -4.28 -0.11 24.20
CA GLY A 116 -5.74 -0.10 24.34
C GLY A 116 -6.50 0.45 23.12
N ALA A 117 -5.86 0.55 21.96
CA ALA A 117 -6.54 0.95 20.73
C ALA A 117 -7.45 -0.19 20.23
N ARG A 118 -8.74 -0.10 20.53
CA ARG A 118 -9.76 -1.10 20.17
C ARG A 118 -9.81 -1.43 18.68
N MET A 119 -9.53 -0.46 17.81
CA MET A 119 -9.45 -0.72 16.36
C MET A 119 -8.26 -1.60 16.01
N SER A 120 -7.10 -1.36 16.61
CA SER A 120 -5.91 -2.17 16.38
C SER A 120 -6.07 -3.60 16.91
N GLU A 121 -6.78 -3.78 18.03
CA GLU A 121 -7.16 -5.11 18.53
C GLU A 121 -8.02 -5.89 17.52
N LEU A 122 -9.02 -5.23 16.92
CA LEU A 122 -9.90 -5.85 15.91
C LEU A 122 -9.19 -6.15 14.59
N MET A 123 -8.18 -5.34 14.23
CA MET A 123 -7.41 -5.50 12.99
C MET A 123 -6.20 -6.41 13.14
N LEU A 124 -5.84 -6.81 14.37
CA LEU A 124 -4.70 -7.68 14.59
C LEU A 124 -5.07 -9.10 14.12
N PRO A 125 -4.32 -9.68 13.16
CA PRO A 125 -4.62 -11.03 12.70
C PRO A 125 -4.36 -12.03 13.83
N HIS A 126 -5.29 -12.96 14.05
CA HIS A 126 -5.19 -13.98 15.10
C HIS A 126 -4.79 -15.35 14.56
N HIS A 127 -4.97 -15.57 13.25
CA HIS A 127 -4.65 -16.84 12.61
C HIS A 127 -3.54 -16.69 11.56
N LEU A 128 -2.71 -17.73 11.42
CA LEU A 128 -1.56 -17.73 10.51
C LEU A 128 -1.95 -17.42 9.06
N HIS A 129 -3.07 -17.96 8.58
CA HIS A 129 -3.52 -17.70 7.20
C HIS A 129 -3.85 -16.21 6.98
N GLN A 130 -4.34 -15.47 7.99
CA GLN A 130 -4.65 -14.05 7.86
C GLN A 130 -3.36 -13.24 7.72
N HIS A 131 -2.30 -13.62 8.44
CA HIS A 131 -0.98 -13.03 8.25
C HIS A 131 -0.45 -13.28 6.84
N LEU A 132 -0.61 -14.50 6.30
CA LEU A 132 -0.15 -14.83 4.95
C LEU A 132 -0.92 -14.07 3.88
N THR A 133 -2.25 -13.97 3.99
CA THR A 133 -3.07 -13.16 3.08
C THR A 133 -2.66 -11.69 3.15
N LEU A 134 -2.55 -11.13 4.35
CA LEU A 134 -2.17 -9.74 4.53
C LEU A 134 -0.76 -9.46 3.99
N LEU A 135 0.19 -10.37 4.19
CA LEU A 135 1.52 -10.29 3.59
C LEU A 135 1.44 -10.30 2.06
N LEU A 136 0.67 -11.22 1.48
CA LEU A 136 0.49 -11.32 0.03
C LEU A 136 -0.09 -10.03 -0.55
N LEU A 137 -1.09 -9.43 0.11
CA LEU A 137 -1.65 -8.14 -0.31
C LEU A 137 -0.59 -7.03 -0.32
N HIS A 138 0.23 -6.93 0.73
CA HIS A 138 1.32 -5.95 0.79
C HIS A 138 2.41 -6.20 -0.26
N VAL A 139 2.70 -7.47 -0.55
CA VAL A 139 3.64 -7.85 -1.62
C VAL A 139 3.09 -7.46 -2.98
N VAL A 140 1.84 -7.80 -3.29
CA VAL A 140 1.19 -7.44 -4.57
C VAL A 140 1.12 -5.93 -4.73
N TRP A 141 0.69 -5.22 -3.69
CA TRP A 141 0.66 -3.77 -3.67
C TRP A 141 2.04 -3.17 -3.92
N GLY A 142 3.05 -3.62 -3.15
CA GLY A 142 4.42 -3.13 -3.25
C GLY A 142 5.03 -3.39 -4.63
N VAL A 143 4.91 -4.61 -5.15
CA VAL A 143 5.39 -4.97 -6.50
C VAL A 143 4.71 -4.13 -7.57
N THR A 144 3.39 -3.98 -7.52
CA THR A 144 2.63 -3.16 -8.49
C THR A 144 3.06 -1.70 -8.43
N LEU A 145 3.17 -1.14 -7.23
CA LEU A 145 3.64 0.22 -6.99
C LEU A 145 5.05 0.42 -7.56
N GLY A 146 5.98 -0.47 -7.23
CA GLY A 146 7.36 -0.39 -7.69
C GLY A 146 7.54 -0.63 -9.19
N ALA A 147 6.74 -1.50 -9.79
CA ALA A 147 6.79 -1.76 -11.23
C ALA A 147 6.31 -0.56 -12.06
N LEU A 148 5.35 0.22 -11.53
CA LEU A 148 4.73 1.34 -12.24
C LEU A 148 5.32 2.70 -11.86
N TYR A 149 5.96 2.82 -10.70
CA TYR A 149 6.59 4.06 -10.29
C TYR A 149 7.89 4.29 -11.05
N ASN A 150 7.98 5.45 -11.68
CA ASN A 150 9.18 5.93 -12.33
C ASN A 150 9.67 7.19 -11.61
N LEU A 151 10.83 7.08 -10.95
CA LEU A 151 11.47 8.21 -10.31
C LEU A 151 11.84 9.26 -11.36
N LYS A 152 11.68 10.54 -11.04
CA LYS A 152 12.11 11.60 -11.94
C LYS A 152 13.63 11.69 -11.87
N ASP A 153 14.33 11.25 -12.92
CA ASP A 153 15.75 11.52 -13.06
C ASP A 153 15.95 13.00 -13.40
N ASP A 154 16.61 13.74 -12.51
CA ASP A 154 17.04 15.13 -12.77
C ASP A 154 18.11 15.20 -13.90
N ASN A 155 18.54 14.08 -14.47
CA ASN A 155 19.50 13.98 -15.58
C ASN A 155 18.87 14.08 -16.98
N ASP A 156 17.55 13.97 -17.11
CA ASP A 156 16.87 14.04 -18.41
C ASP A 156 16.88 15.44 -19.03
N SER A 157 17.10 16.49 -18.22
CA SER A 157 17.27 17.87 -18.71
C SER A 157 18.66 18.12 -19.32
N TYR A 158 19.72 17.48 -18.81
CA TYR A 158 21.09 17.69 -19.30
C TYR A 158 21.35 17.06 -20.68
N THR A 159 20.64 15.98 -21.01
CA THR A 159 20.84 15.24 -22.27
C THR A 159 20.04 15.85 -23.43
N ARG A 160 19.04 16.70 -23.13
CA ARG A 160 18.28 17.44 -24.14
C ARG A 160 18.96 18.74 -24.56
N GLU A 161 19.68 19.41 -23.67
CA GLU A 161 20.41 20.65 -24.00
C GLU A 161 21.73 20.39 -24.75
N SER A 162 22.38 19.23 -24.60
CA SER A 162 23.61 18.92 -25.35
C SER A 162 23.41 18.51 -26.81
N LYS A 163 22.14 18.42 -27.26
CA LYS A 163 21.75 18.01 -28.62
C LYS A 163 21.10 19.13 -29.44
N THR A 164 21.10 20.37 -28.95
CA THR A 164 20.66 21.57 -29.66
C THR A 164 21.81 22.54 -29.82
#